data_AF-A0A7K0X8N4-F1
#
_entry.id   AF-A0A7K0X8N4-F1
#
_cell.length_a   1.000
_cell.length_b   1.000
_cell.length_c   1.000
_cell.angle_alpha   90.00
_cell.angle_beta   90.00
_cell.angle_gamma   90.00
#
_symmetry.space_group_name_H-M   'P 1'
#
loop_
_entity.id
_entity.type
_entity.pdbx_description
1 polymer ?
#
loop_
_entity_poly.entity_id
_entity_poly.type
_entity_poly.pdbx_seq_one_letter_code
_entity_poly.pdbx_strand_id
1 'polypeptide(L)'
;MQSAAALSTHPIASHATGDVIADILDLGRPSPDLAIVFATSAFSGASEDILRAIDVLLNPKKLLFVSSSGVIGAGSEVDGNAALSLWSYWSETLEDDVAFVGLDEGLAGVDYLSTRQLATAQTVIVLADPSVPMVTQTIDSLCELRTNKVISGGLLSGSNGTPAIQDSTGRSFGCVAVAFQTTAAEAMLAHGSAPLAGPMTITSSTGAMVCE
;
A
#
# COMPACT_ATOMS: atom_id res chain seq x y z
N MET A 1 17.45 -3.42 4.61
CA MET A 1 16.15 -3.62 3.97
C MET A 1 16.36 -3.60 2.47
N GLN A 2 15.64 -4.44 1.72
CA GLN A 2 15.66 -4.38 0.26
C GLN A 2 14.23 -4.41 -0.27
N SER A 3 13.96 -3.61 -1.29
CA SER A 3 12.66 -3.58 -1.97
C SER A 3 12.85 -3.47 -3.48
N ALA A 4 11.85 -3.94 -4.22
CA ALA A 4 11.82 -3.88 -5.67
C ALA A 4 10.40 -3.61 -6.14
N ALA A 5 10.26 -2.97 -7.30
CA ALA A 5 8.98 -2.76 -7.96
C ALA A 5 9.07 -3.23 -9.40
N ALA A 6 8.07 -3.98 -9.85
CA ALA A 6 7.86 -4.36 -11.24
C ALA A 6 6.55 -3.72 -11.74
N LEU A 7 6.45 -3.44 -13.05
CA LEU A 7 5.27 -2.83 -13.66
C LEU A 7 5.01 -3.48 -15.02
N SER A 8 3.77 -3.92 -15.24
CA SER A 8 3.29 -4.31 -16.56
C SER A 8 2.10 -3.46 -16.98
N THR A 9 2.08 -3.10 -18.26
CA THR A 9 0.97 -2.41 -18.96
C THR A 9 0.26 -3.34 -19.95
N HIS A 10 0.50 -4.65 -19.86
CA HIS A 10 -0.14 -5.61 -20.75
C HIS A 10 -1.67 -5.58 -20.51
N PRO A 11 -2.52 -5.48 -21.55
CA PRO A 11 -3.97 -5.32 -21.37
C PRO A 11 -4.71 -6.56 -20.83
N ILE A 12 -4.00 -7.65 -20.57
CA ILE A 12 -4.57 -8.93 -20.14
C ILE A 12 -4.01 -9.24 -18.76
N ALA A 13 -4.88 -9.38 -17.76
CA ALA A 13 -4.51 -9.55 -16.36
C ALA A 13 -3.49 -10.69 -16.16
N SER A 14 -3.74 -11.87 -16.73
CA SER A 14 -2.83 -13.02 -16.60
C SER A 14 -1.43 -12.79 -17.18
N HIS A 15 -1.33 -12.02 -18.27
CA HIS A 15 -0.03 -11.66 -18.85
C HIS A 15 0.66 -10.63 -17.97
N ALA A 16 -0.06 -9.58 -17.55
CA ALA A 16 0.48 -8.54 -16.68
C ALA A 16 0.98 -9.11 -15.35
N THR A 17 0.25 -10.08 -14.77
CA THR A 17 0.68 -10.82 -13.57
C THR A 17 1.92 -11.66 -13.84
N GLY A 18 1.98 -12.37 -14.97
CA GLY A 18 3.15 -13.15 -15.37
C GLY A 18 4.40 -12.27 -15.53
N ASP A 19 4.26 -11.12 -16.19
CA ASP A 19 5.34 -10.15 -16.42
C ASP A 19 5.94 -9.69 -15.09
N VAL A 20 5.11 -9.17 -14.17
CA VAL A 20 5.64 -8.65 -12.90
C VAL A 20 6.22 -9.72 -11.99
N ILE A 21 5.69 -10.95 -12.05
CA ILE A 21 6.24 -12.08 -11.29
C ILE A 21 7.60 -12.46 -11.86
N ALA A 22 7.73 -12.52 -13.19
CA ALA A 22 9.00 -12.80 -13.85
C ALA A 22 10.07 -11.76 -13.47
N ASP A 23 9.73 -10.48 -13.54
CA ASP A 23 10.64 -9.38 -13.15
C ASP A 23 11.14 -9.52 -11.70
N ILE A 24 10.26 -9.91 -10.76
CA ILE A 24 10.64 -10.11 -9.36
C ILE A 24 11.48 -11.40 -9.19
N LEU A 25 11.15 -12.48 -9.89
CA LEU A 25 11.91 -13.74 -9.85
C LEU A 25 13.33 -13.58 -10.44
N ASP A 26 13.47 -12.77 -11.48
CA ASP A 26 14.75 -12.51 -12.16
C ASP A 26 15.76 -11.80 -11.25
N LEU A 27 15.32 -11.21 -10.13
CA LEU A 27 16.20 -10.70 -9.08
C LEU A 27 16.97 -11.81 -8.34
N GLY A 28 16.58 -13.09 -8.49
CA GLY A 28 17.24 -14.24 -7.87
C GLY A 28 17.14 -14.26 -6.34
N ARG A 29 16.08 -13.66 -5.79
CA ARG A 29 15.85 -13.49 -4.35
C ARG A 29 14.98 -14.61 -3.76
N PRO A 30 15.07 -14.86 -2.44
CA PRO A 30 14.11 -15.74 -1.76
C PRO A 30 12.69 -15.14 -1.79
N SER A 31 11.71 -15.88 -1.29
CA SER A 31 10.34 -15.40 -1.11
C SER A 31 10.29 -14.06 -0.35
N PRO A 32 9.52 -13.06 -0.83
CA PRO A 32 9.37 -11.78 -0.14
C PRO A 32 8.72 -11.90 1.25
N ASP A 33 9.07 -11.02 2.18
CA ASP A 33 8.34 -10.91 3.45
C ASP A 33 7.00 -10.19 3.25
N LEU A 34 6.95 -9.27 2.29
CA LEU A 34 5.73 -8.57 1.90
C LEU A 34 5.71 -8.37 0.38
N ALA A 35 4.56 -8.60 -0.22
CA ALA A 35 4.24 -8.16 -1.56
C ALA A 35 2.93 -7.33 -1.54
N ILE A 36 2.95 -6.18 -2.20
CA ILE A 36 1.74 -5.38 -2.45
C ILE A 36 1.58 -5.24 -3.96
N VAL A 37 0.46 -5.73 -4.47
CA VAL A 37 0.09 -5.56 -5.88
C VAL A 37 -0.92 -4.43 -6.00
N PHE A 38 -0.54 -3.40 -6.75
CA PHE A 38 -1.41 -2.31 -7.14
C PHE A 38 -1.91 -2.59 -8.55
N ALA A 39 -3.22 -2.61 -8.73
CA ALA A 39 -3.84 -2.83 -10.01
C ALA A 39 -4.75 -1.65 -10.36
N THR A 40 -4.70 -1.26 -11.63
CA THR A 40 -5.75 -0.39 -12.18
C THR A 40 -7.09 -1.12 -12.15
N SER A 41 -8.18 -0.36 -12.16
CA SER A 41 -9.52 -0.94 -12.07
C SER A 41 -9.89 -1.90 -13.20
N ALA A 42 -9.16 -1.85 -14.34
CA ALA A 42 -9.26 -2.82 -15.42
C ALA A 42 -9.03 -4.28 -14.96
N PHE A 43 -8.31 -4.49 -13.85
CA PHE A 43 -8.02 -5.81 -13.29
C PHE A 43 -8.72 -6.09 -11.96
N SER A 44 -9.61 -5.22 -11.51
CA SER A 44 -10.37 -5.41 -10.26
C SER A 44 -11.13 -6.74 -10.21
N GLY A 45 -11.73 -7.15 -11.33
CA GLY A 45 -12.45 -8.42 -11.44
C GLY A 45 -11.55 -9.68 -11.49
N ALA A 46 -10.23 -9.52 -11.53
CA ALA A 46 -9.26 -10.61 -11.53
C ALA A 46 -8.42 -10.67 -10.23
N SER A 47 -8.82 -9.94 -9.18
CA SER A 47 -8.03 -9.82 -7.94
C SER A 47 -7.68 -11.16 -7.31
N GLU A 48 -8.63 -12.08 -7.23
CA GLU A 48 -8.44 -13.42 -6.64
C GLU A 48 -7.41 -14.25 -7.42
N ASP A 49 -7.50 -14.22 -8.76
CA ASP A 49 -6.57 -14.94 -9.64
C ASP A 49 -5.15 -14.34 -9.56
N ILE A 50 -5.06 -13.01 -9.52
CA ILE A 50 -3.79 -12.28 -9.37
C ILE A 50 -3.13 -12.62 -8.03
N LEU A 51 -3.89 -12.51 -6.93
CA LEU A 51 -3.43 -12.85 -5.59
C LEU A 51 -2.94 -14.29 -5.54
N ARG A 52 -3.73 -15.23 -6.05
CA ARG A 52 -3.39 -16.66 -6.06
C ARG A 52 -2.13 -16.93 -6.87
N ALA A 53 -1.96 -16.31 -8.02
CA ALA A 53 -0.76 -16.50 -8.84
C ALA A 53 0.50 -16.00 -8.13
N ILE A 54 0.43 -14.82 -7.50
CA ILE A 54 1.54 -14.26 -6.72
C ILE A 54 1.85 -15.13 -5.49
N ASP A 55 0.81 -15.58 -4.78
CA ASP A 55 0.94 -16.44 -3.61
C ASP A 55 1.61 -17.78 -3.96
N VAL A 56 1.22 -18.41 -5.06
CA VAL A 56 1.80 -19.69 -5.49
C VAL A 56 3.23 -19.55 -6.02
N LEU A 57 3.53 -18.49 -6.78
CA LEU A 57 4.80 -18.37 -7.51
C LEU A 57 5.89 -17.64 -6.71
N LEU A 58 5.53 -16.63 -5.93
CA LEU A 58 6.48 -15.88 -5.09
C LEU A 58 6.44 -16.32 -3.62
N ASN A 59 5.31 -16.89 -3.17
CA ASN A 59 5.08 -17.34 -1.79
C ASN A 59 5.46 -16.29 -0.73
N PRO A 60 4.98 -15.04 -0.85
CA PRO A 60 5.29 -14.00 0.11
C PRO A 60 4.63 -14.28 1.47
N LYS A 61 5.26 -13.87 2.58
CA LYS A 61 4.66 -14.06 3.92
C LYS A 61 3.38 -13.23 4.13
N LYS A 62 3.33 -12.06 3.52
CA LYS A 62 2.18 -11.15 3.51
C LYS A 62 1.92 -10.67 2.09
N LEU A 63 0.66 -10.71 1.67
CA LEU A 63 0.25 -10.29 0.33
C LEU A 63 -0.99 -9.40 0.42
N LEU A 64 -0.94 -8.26 -0.26
CA LEU A 64 -2.03 -7.30 -0.32
C LEU A 64 -2.29 -6.91 -1.78
N PHE A 65 -3.54 -7.00 -2.21
CA PHE A 65 -4.03 -6.45 -3.47
C PHE A 65 -4.71 -5.11 -3.21
N VAL A 66 -4.45 -4.16 -4.10
CA VAL A 66 -4.94 -2.78 -4.01
C VAL A 66 -5.42 -2.35 -5.39
N SER A 67 -6.72 -2.14 -5.56
CA SER A 67 -7.29 -1.56 -6.78
C SER A 67 -7.36 -0.04 -6.69
N SER A 68 -6.95 0.64 -7.75
CA SER A 68 -7.04 2.11 -7.88
C SER A 68 -7.24 2.54 -9.35
N SER A 69 -7.41 3.83 -9.61
CA SER A 69 -7.59 4.37 -10.96
C SER A 69 -6.29 4.37 -11.77
N GLY A 70 -5.16 4.51 -11.09
CA GLY A 70 -3.82 4.51 -11.66
C GLY A 70 -2.81 3.88 -10.72
N VAL A 71 -1.69 3.42 -11.26
CA VAL A 71 -0.63 2.75 -10.51
C VAL A 71 0.72 3.38 -10.78
N ILE A 72 1.58 3.38 -9.76
CA ILE A 72 2.98 3.78 -9.87
C ILE A 72 3.84 2.56 -9.60
N GLY A 73 4.85 2.34 -10.44
CA GLY A 73 5.75 1.20 -10.33
C GLY A 73 6.95 1.34 -11.26
N ALA A 74 8.10 0.81 -10.84
CA ALA A 74 9.33 0.79 -11.66
C ALA A 74 9.72 2.15 -12.28
N GLY A 75 9.43 3.27 -11.59
CA GLY A 75 9.74 4.63 -12.07
C GLY A 75 8.76 5.21 -13.10
N SER A 76 7.62 4.56 -13.35
CA SER A 76 6.57 5.04 -14.25
C SER A 76 5.22 5.11 -13.53
N GLU A 77 4.41 6.08 -13.95
CA GLU A 77 3.01 6.22 -13.57
C GLU A 77 2.12 5.84 -14.75
N VAL A 78 1.05 5.10 -14.49
CA VAL A 78 0.06 4.71 -15.50
C VAL A 78 -1.33 4.98 -14.96
N ASP A 79 -2.06 5.85 -15.66
CA ASP A 79 -3.44 6.21 -15.34
C ASP A 79 -4.38 5.86 -16.52
N GLY A 80 -5.61 5.48 -16.20
CA GLY A 80 -6.69 5.21 -17.16
C GLY A 80 -6.49 4.01 -18.10
N ASN A 81 -5.37 3.30 -18.03
CA ASN A 81 -5.05 2.14 -18.85
C ASN A 81 -4.84 0.90 -17.99
N ALA A 82 -4.96 -0.29 -18.59
CA ALA A 82 -4.68 -1.55 -17.92
C ALA A 82 -3.21 -1.63 -17.49
N ALA A 83 -2.98 -1.61 -16.18
CA ALA A 83 -1.66 -1.74 -15.57
C ALA A 83 -1.71 -2.43 -14.22
N LEU A 84 -0.59 -3.07 -13.89
CA LEU A 84 -0.35 -3.81 -12.66
C LEU A 84 1.08 -3.57 -12.18
N SER A 85 1.23 -3.08 -10.96
CA SER A 85 2.50 -2.82 -10.29
C SER A 85 2.64 -3.77 -9.10
N LEU A 86 3.77 -4.46 -9.01
CA LEU A 86 4.08 -5.36 -7.90
C LEU A 86 5.26 -4.80 -7.12
N TRP A 87 5.01 -4.38 -5.88
CA TRP A 87 6.04 -3.97 -4.95
C TRP A 87 6.36 -5.10 -3.98
N SER A 88 7.63 -5.49 -3.91
CA SER A 88 8.13 -6.56 -3.04
C SER A 88 9.13 -6.02 -2.04
N TYR A 89 9.08 -6.56 -0.83
CA TYR A 89 9.92 -6.17 0.30
C TYR A 89 10.53 -7.41 0.96
N TRP A 90 11.83 -7.31 1.25
CA TRP A 90 12.61 -8.29 1.99
C TRP A 90 13.21 -7.61 3.23
N SER A 91 12.84 -8.14 4.39
CA SER A 91 13.38 -7.74 5.67
C SER A 91 14.79 -8.32 5.85
N GLU A 92 15.66 -7.55 6.51
CA GLU A 92 16.96 -8.04 6.99
C GLU A 92 16.89 -8.49 8.46
N THR A 93 15.76 -8.27 9.12
CA THR A 93 15.50 -8.61 10.53
C THR A 93 14.61 -9.85 10.65
N LEU A 94 14.36 -10.29 11.89
CA LEU A 94 13.64 -11.53 12.23
C LEU A 94 12.21 -11.61 11.68
N GLU A 95 11.61 -12.79 11.78
CA GLU A 95 10.22 -13.09 11.41
C GLU A 95 9.21 -12.06 11.97
N ASP A 96 8.18 -11.74 11.18
CA ASP A 96 7.06 -10.83 11.51
C ASP A 96 7.37 -9.32 11.65
N ASP A 97 8.29 -8.78 10.84
CA ASP A 97 8.53 -7.33 10.77
C ASP A 97 7.32 -6.51 10.26
N VAL A 98 6.40 -7.15 9.52
CA VAL A 98 5.27 -6.50 8.85
C VAL A 98 3.93 -7.01 9.38
N ALA A 99 3.06 -6.09 9.79
CA ALA A 99 1.68 -6.38 10.19
C ALA A 99 0.65 -5.60 9.37
N PHE A 100 -0.48 -6.23 9.06
CA PHE A 100 -1.66 -5.57 8.50
C PHE A 100 -2.66 -5.29 9.62
N VAL A 101 -3.03 -4.03 9.79
CA VAL A 101 -4.02 -3.60 10.77
C VAL A 101 -5.18 -2.95 10.02
N GLY A 102 -6.35 -3.59 10.07
CA GLY A 102 -7.59 -3.03 9.54
C GLY A 102 -8.08 -1.88 10.40
N LEU A 103 -8.55 -0.83 9.76
CA LEU A 103 -8.91 0.46 10.37
C LEU A 103 -10.29 0.94 9.91
N ASP A 104 -11.14 0.03 9.43
CA ASP A 104 -12.46 0.32 8.88
C ASP A 104 -13.41 0.98 9.90
N GLU A 105 -13.26 0.64 11.18
CA GLU A 105 -14.00 1.20 12.31
C GLU A 105 -13.21 2.32 13.04
N GLY A 106 -12.12 2.78 12.42
CA GLY A 106 -11.15 3.69 13.01
C GLY A 106 -10.32 3.05 14.12
N LEU A 107 -9.42 3.85 14.71
CA LEU A 107 -8.45 3.35 15.69
C LEU A 107 -9.09 2.82 16.98
N ALA A 108 -10.27 3.32 17.35
CA ALA A 108 -11.02 2.86 18.52
C ALA A 108 -11.55 1.42 18.38
N GLY A 109 -11.76 0.95 17.14
CA GLY A 109 -12.19 -0.43 16.85
C GLY A 109 -11.02 -1.43 16.80
N VAL A 110 -9.78 -0.96 16.93
CA VAL A 110 -8.58 -1.81 16.84
C VAL A 110 -8.29 -2.48 18.17
N ASP A 111 -7.99 -3.79 18.13
CA ASP A 111 -7.62 -4.54 19.33
C ASP A 111 -6.31 -4.02 19.96
N TYR A 112 -6.07 -4.42 21.21
CA TYR A 112 -4.90 -3.96 21.97
C TYR A 112 -3.55 -4.34 21.32
N LEU A 113 -3.43 -5.54 20.75
CA LEU A 113 -2.19 -6.02 20.13
C LEU A 113 -1.90 -5.24 18.85
N SER A 114 -2.90 -5.09 17.99
CA SER A 114 -2.82 -4.31 16.75
C SER A 114 -2.53 -2.83 17.04
N THR A 115 -3.15 -2.26 18.08
CA THR A 115 -2.85 -0.89 18.54
C THR A 115 -1.40 -0.78 19.01
N ARG A 116 -0.88 -1.78 19.73
CA ARG A 116 0.54 -1.81 20.12
C ARG A 116 1.46 -1.92 18.91
N GLN A 117 1.16 -2.78 17.94
CA GLN A 117 1.94 -2.92 16.71
C GLN A 117 2.00 -1.60 15.95
N LEU A 118 0.88 -0.89 15.83
CA LEU A 118 0.87 0.45 15.25
C LEU A 118 1.70 1.41 16.08
N ALA A 119 1.53 1.41 17.40
CA ALA A 119 2.25 2.32 18.30
C ALA A 119 3.78 2.14 18.23
N THR A 120 4.28 0.90 18.11
CA THR A 120 5.72 0.60 18.10
C THR A 120 6.37 0.63 16.71
N ALA A 121 5.59 0.63 15.63
CA ALA A 121 6.10 0.68 14.28
C ALA A 121 6.97 1.93 14.02
N GLN A 122 8.07 1.72 13.30
CA GLN A 122 8.96 2.79 12.81
C GLN A 122 8.36 3.48 11.58
N THR A 123 7.71 2.69 10.72
CA THR A 123 7.04 3.17 9.50
C THR A 123 5.65 2.57 9.41
N VAL A 124 4.68 3.37 8.99
CA VAL A 124 3.32 2.92 8.70
C VAL A 124 2.93 3.42 7.31
N ILE A 125 2.51 2.50 6.44
CA ILE A 125 1.86 2.85 5.17
C ILE A 125 0.35 2.70 5.36
N VAL A 126 -0.41 3.78 5.13
CA VAL A 126 -1.87 3.77 5.23
C VAL A 126 -2.47 3.80 3.84
N LEU A 127 -3.26 2.78 3.51
CA LEU A 127 -4.02 2.69 2.27
C LEU A 127 -5.49 2.73 2.63
N ALA A 128 -6.23 3.70 2.09
CA ALA A 128 -7.62 3.86 2.46
C ALA A 128 -8.48 4.32 1.30
N ASP A 129 -9.70 3.81 1.27
CA ASP A 129 -10.77 4.32 0.43
C ASP A 129 -11.38 5.57 1.09
N PRO A 130 -11.40 6.74 0.41
CA PRO A 130 -11.98 7.96 0.94
C PRO A 130 -13.49 7.88 1.22
N SER A 131 -14.18 6.86 0.67
CA SER A 131 -15.59 6.60 0.96
C SER A 131 -15.83 6.01 2.36
N VAL A 132 -14.78 5.47 3.01
CA VAL A 132 -14.86 4.92 4.36
C VAL A 132 -15.16 6.03 5.36
N PRO A 133 -16.21 5.89 6.19
CA PRO A 133 -16.51 6.85 7.23
C PRO A 133 -15.31 7.07 8.15
N MET A 134 -15.05 8.32 8.55
CA MET A 134 -14.00 8.66 9.52
C MET A 134 -12.56 8.36 9.07
N VAL A 135 -12.30 8.10 7.78
CA VAL A 135 -10.93 7.85 7.28
C VAL A 135 -9.95 8.95 7.68
N THR A 136 -10.35 10.23 7.58
CA THR A 136 -9.52 11.37 7.99
C THR A 136 -9.26 11.38 9.50
N GLN A 137 -10.29 11.18 10.32
CA GLN A 137 -10.14 11.13 11.78
C GLN A 137 -9.27 9.95 12.23
N THR A 138 -9.30 8.85 11.48
CA THR A 138 -8.47 7.68 11.72
C THR A 138 -7.01 7.98 11.43
N ILE A 139 -6.72 8.68 10.33
CA ILE A 139 -5.37 9.16 10.01
C ILE A 139 -4.88 10.13 11.09
N ASP A 140 -5.71 11.09 11.53
CA ASP A 140 -5.36 12.02 12.60
C ASP A 140 -5.02 11.26 13.90
N SER A 141 -5.86 10.29 14.28
CA SER A 141 -5.63 9.46 15.47
C SER A 141 -4.36 8.61 15.38
N LEU A 142 -4.00 8.14 14.17
CA LEU A 142 -2.74 7.42 13.95
C LEU A 142 -1.52 8.32 14.16
N CYS A 143 -1.59 9.58 13.71
CA CYS A 143 -0.54 10.57 13.91
C CYS A 143 -0.32 10.88 15.41
N GLU A 144 -1.35 10.77 16.24
CA GLU A 144 -1.26 10.98 17.68
C GLU A 144 -0.60 9.81 18.43
N LEU A 145 -0.57 8.59 17.85
CA LEU A 145 -0.08 7.40 18.55
C LEU A 145 1.39 7.50 19.00
N ARG A 146 2.27 8.15 18.23
CA ARG A 146 3.67 8.51 18.62
C ARG A 146 4.26 9.56 17.67
N THR A 147 5.13 10.42 18.21
CA THR A 147 5.77 11.56 17.51
C THR A 147 6.93 11.21 16.56
N ASN A 148 7.47 9.99 16.59
CA ASN A 148 8.71 9.63 15.86
C ASN A 148 8.52 8.46 14.86
N LYS A 149 7.39 8.38 14.16
CA LYS A 149 7.20 7.39 13.10
C LYS A 149 6.90 8.08 11.77
N VAL A 150 7.32 7.45 10.68
CA VAL A 150 6.95 7.91 9.35
C VAL A 150 5.60 7.31 8.98
N ILE A 151 4.60 8.17 8.78
CA ILE A 151 3.31 7.78 8.24
C ILE A 151 3.29 8.25 6.78
N SER A 152 3.20 7.30 5.86
CA SER A 152 3.04 7.53 4.43
C SER A 152 1.79 6.80 3.96
N GLY A 153 1.32 7.07 2.75
CA GLY A 153 0.09 6.44 2.28
C GLY A 153 -0.55 7.14 1.10
N GLY A 154 -1.72 6.65 0.75
CA GLY A 154 -2.53 7.20 -0.32
C GLY A 154 -4.01 6.92 -0.09
N LEU A 155 -4.83 7.93 -0.37
CA LEU A 155 -6.26 7.73 -0.58
C LEU A 155 -6.44 7.13 -1.96
N LEU A 156 -7.02 5.94 -2.00
CA LEU A 156 -7.24 5.20 -3.22
C LEU A 156 -8.50 5.74 -3.88
N SER A 157 -8.41 6.17 -5.14
CA SER A 157 -9.60 6.43 -5.96
C SER A 157 -9.78 5.24 -6.89
N GLY A 158 -10.96 4.63 -6.93
CA GLY A 158 -11.26 3.48 -7.78
C GLY A 158 -12.40 3.79 -8.76
N SER A 159 -12.43 3.13 -9.92
CA SER A 159 -13.61 3.19 -10.79
C SER A 159 -14.70 2.25 -10.27
N ASN A 160 -15.96 2.69 -10.27
CA ASN A 160 -17.15 2.04 -9.69
C ASN A 160 -17.41 2.31 -8.19
N GLY A 161 -16.70 3.27 -7.60
CA GLY A 161 -17.10 3.89 -6.32
C GLY A 161 -16.58 3.23 -5.05
N THR A 162 -15.74 2.19 -5.12
CA THR A 162 -15.06 1.60 -3.95
C THR A 162 -13.77 0.91 -4.38
N PRO A 163 -12.58 1.50 -4.15
CA PRO A 163 -11.32 0.77 -4.17
C PRO A 163 -11.40 -0.57 -3.41
N ALA A 164 -10.91 -1.64 -4.03
CA ALA A 164 -10.80 -2.93 -3.37
C ALA A 164 -9.40 -3.08 -2.77
N ILE A 165 -9.31 -3.22 -1.44
CA ILE A 165 -8.11 -3.66 -0.75
C ILE A 165 -8.40 -5.06 -0.20
N GLN A 166 -7.57 -6.05 -0.51
CA GLN A 166 -7.80 -7.43 -0.08
C GLN A 166 -6.48 -8.17 0.18
N ASP A 167 -6.42 -9.02 1.20
CA ASP A 167 -5.27 -9.92 1.42
C ASP A 167 -5.44 -11.30 0.76
N SER A 168 -4.39 -12.13 0.82
CA SER A 168 -4.42 -13.50 0.27
C SER A 168 -5.37 -14.46 0.98
N THR A 169 -5.89 -14.10 2.17
CA THR A 169 -6.90 -14.89 2.90
C THR A 169 -8.33 -14.55 2.44
N GLY A 170 -8.47 -13.56 1.56
CA GLY A 170 -9.74 -13.06 1.07
C GLY A 170 -10.35 -11.98 1.95
N ARG A 171 -9.66 -11.53 3.01
CA ARG A 171 -10.13 -10.44 3.88
C ARG A 171 -10.04 -9.12 3.13
N SER A 172 -11.14 -8.40 3.05
CA SER A 172 -11.21 -7.05 2.47
C SER A 172 -11.03 -5.97 3.53
N PHE A 173 -10.48 -4.84 3.10
CA PHE A 173 -10.29 -3.64 3.92
C PHE A 173 -10.82 -2.42 3.15
N GLY A 174 -11.45 -1.50 3.86
CA GLY A 174 -11.68 -0.12 3.40
C GLY A 174 -10.53 0.80 3.80
N CYS A 175 -9.92 0.58 4.97
CA CYS A 175 -8.73 1.28 5.45
C CYS A 175 -7.79 0.27 6.11
N VAL A 176 -6.53 0.23 5.66
CA VAL A 176 -5.51 -0.67 6.22
C VAL A 176 -4.21 0.08 6.46
N ALA A 177 -3.61 -0.19 7.61
CA ALA A 177 -2.25 0.19 7.92
C ALA A 177 -1.31 -1.01 7.76
N VAL A 178 -0.27 -0.84 6.95
CA VAL A 178 0.87 -1.75 6.84
C VAL A 178 1.96 -1.21 7.77
N ALA A 179 2.12 -1.87 8.91
CA ALA A 179 3.01 -1.46 9.98
C ALA A 179 4.35 -2.21 9.90
N PHE A 180 5.44 -1.47 9.76
CA PHE A 180 6.80 -2.01 9.77
C PHE A 180 7.45 -1.77 11.14
N GLN A 181 7.81 -2.84 11.84
CA GLN A 181 8.27 -2.75 13.23
C GLN A 181 9.70 -2.23 13.36
N THR A 182 10.59 -2.66 12.48
CA THR A 182 12.02 -2.35 12.56
C THR A 182 12.53 -1.51 11.40
N THR A 183 11.71 -1.31 10.38
CA THR A 183 12.11 -0.62 9.15
C THR A 183 11.76 0.86 9.20
N ALA A 184 12.80 1.69 9.21
CA ALA A 184 12.69 3.12 8.96
C ALA A 184 12.67 3.37 7.45
N ALA A 185 11.68 4.13 6.99
CA ALA A 185 11.61 4.62 5.62
C ALA A 185 11.53 6.15 5.63
N GLU A 186 11.93 6.78 4.54
CA GLU A 186 11.68 8.21 4.31
C GLU A 186 10.51 8.36 3.35
N ALA A 187 9.56 9.24 3.67
CA ALA A 187 8.48 9.58 2.76
C ALA A 187 9.00 10.60 1.73
N MET A 188 9.07 10.20 0.46
CA MET A 188 9.38 11.10 -0.66
C MET A 188 8.10 11.38 -1.46
N LEU A 189 7.85 12.66 -1.76
CA LEU A 189 6.82 13.04 -2.72
C LEU A 189 7.34 12.77 -4.14
N ALA A 190 6.57 12.05 -4.95
CA ALA A 190 6.94 11.71 -6.33
C ALA A 190 7.14 12.98 -7.18
N HIS A 191 8.20 12.98 -7.99
CA HIS A 191 8.51 14.05 -8.95
C HIS A 191 7.48 14.03 -10.09
N GLY A 192 6.79 15.16 -10.33
CA GLY A 192 5.76 15.26 -11.38
C GLY A 192 4.49 15.99 -10.91
N SER A 193 4.27 16.10 -9.60
CA SER A 193 3.42 17.16 -9.07
C SER A 193 4.13 18.49 -9.35
N ALA A 194 3.62 19.31 -10.26
CA ALA A 194 4.02 20.71 -10.30
C ALA A 194 3.72 21.30 -8.92
N PRO A 195 4.72 21.78 -8.16
CA PRO A 195 4.45 22.45 -6.91
C PRO A 195 3.54 23.64 -7.23
N LEU A 196 2.34 23.70 -6.62
CA LEU A 196 1.48 24.89 -6.74
C LEU A 196 2.21 26.14 -6.20
N ALA A 197 3.21 25.93 -5.33
CA ALA A 197 4.09 26.94 -4.77
C ALA A 197 5.44 26.30 -4.34
N GLY A 198 6.41 27.13 -3.90
CA GLY A 198 7.69 26.64 -3.36
C GLY A 198 7.52 25.70 -2.15
N PRO A 199 8.60 25.02 -1.70
CA PRO A 199 8.55 24.13 -0.55
C PRO A 199 7.99 24.84 0.69
N MET A 200 6.88 24.34 1.23
CA MET A 200 6.20 24.88 2.41
C MET A 200 6.41 23.96 3.61
N THR A 201 6.54 24.56 4.80
CA THR A 201 6.45 23.81 6.06
C THR A 201 4.97 23.69 6.40
N ILE A 202 4.46 22.46 6.50
CA ILE A 202 3.08 22.23 6.92
C ILE A 202 2.98 22.54 8.41
N THR A 203 2.29 23.62 8.77
CA THR A 203 2.10 24.00 10.18
C THR A 203 0.78 23.49 10.74
N SER A 204 -0.21 23.23 9.87
CA SER A 204 -1.49 22.64 10.25
C SER A 204 -2.25 22.07 9.04
N SER A 205 -3.32 21.33 9.31
CA SER A 205 -4.29 20.89 8.30
C SER A 205 -5.71 21.06 8.82
N THR A 206 -6.65 21.34 7.92
CA THR A 206 -8.10 21.40 8.21
C THR A 206 -8.86 20.61 7.15
N GLY A 207 -9.35 19.42 7.51
CA GLY A 207 -9.95 18.49 6.55
C GLY A 207 -8.93 18.07 5.49
N ALA A 208 -9.27 18.23 4.21
CA ALA A 208 -8.36 17.96 3.08
C ALA A 208 -7.43 19.15 2.74
N MET A 209 -7.49 20.25 3.49
CA MET A 209 -6.70 21.45 3.24
C MET A 209 -5.44 21.43 4.11
N VAL A 210 -4.27 21.59 3.48
CA VAL A 210 -2.98 21.77 4.15
C VAL A 210 -2.74 23.27 4.29
N CYS A 211 -2.40 23.71 5.50
CA CYS A 211 -2.16 25.11 5.83
C CYS A 211 -0.66 25.34 6.10
N GLU A 212 -0.18 26.49 5.62
CA GLU A 212 1.13 27.06 5.95
C GLU A 212 1.05 27.92 7.21
#